data_AF-A0A831VUF0-F1
#
_entry.id   AF-A0A831VUF0-F1
#
_cell.length_a   1.000
_cell.length_b   1.000
_cell.length_c   1.000
_cell.angle_alpha   90.00
_cell.angle_beta   90.00
_cell.angle_gamma   90.00
#
_symmetry.space_group_name_H-M   'P 1'
#
loop_
_entity.id
_entity.type
_entity.pdbx_description
1 polymer ?
#
loop_
_entity_poly.entity_id
_entity_poly.type
_entity_poly.pdbx_seq_one_letter_code
_entity_poly.pdbx_strand_id
1 'polypeptide(L)'
;MLDNVTFANPEFFWLLLLLPLAVLWYFYKRKEQVASLKMPTIKGFSNDNFLPKLKPALFVLRLLALAAIITAMARPQTEDISTRTKTTKGIDIVMAIDVSSSMLARDLKPNRLAALKEVAGEFIKERPNDRIGLVAYAGEAYTKTPITSDKSIVLSALREITYGQLNDGTAIGMGLATSVNRLKESKAVSKIIILLTDGVNNSGFIEPQTAADLAIEYGIKTYTIGIGTNGNALSPIAYNADGSYRYGMRQVEIDEPLLKDIAEVTGGKYFRATDNEKLEAIYEEINKLEKTDVEEFKYFRYEERFRSWVLLAGGLLLLEWVMRNTLFRSFI
;
A
#
# COMPACT_ATOMS: atom_id res chain seq x y z
N MET A 1 -27.59 1.15 -8.01
CA MET A 1 -27.32 0.75 -9.42
C MET A 1 -27.09 1.95 -10.36
N LEU A 2 -27.06 3.19 -9.84
CA LEU A 2 -26.66 4.39 -10.58
C LEU A 2 -25.62 5.20 -9.77
N ASP A 3 -24.87 4.50 -8.93
CA ASP A 3 -23.87 5.11 -8.06
C ASP A 3 -22.57 5.20 -8.89
N ASN A 4 -22.09 6.43 -9.11
CA ASN A 4 -20.88 6.80 -9.88
C ASN A 4 -21.00 6.87 -11.42
N VAL A 5 -22.11 7.39 -11.97
CA VAL A 5 -22.15 7.78 -13.40
C VAL A 5 -21.75 9.25 -13.56
N THR A 6 -20.63 9.49 -14.23
CA THR A 6 -20.17 10.83 -14.64
C THR A 6 -20.36 11.02 -16.14
N PHE A 7 -20.58 12.24 -16.60
CA PHE A 7 -20.67 12.56 -18.03
C PHE A 7 -19.37 13.22 -18.46
N ALA A 8 -18.68 12.65 -19.45
CA ALA A 8 -17.42 13.22 -19.93
C ALA A 8 -17.61 14.58 -20.60
N ASN A 9 -18.73 14.75 -21.32
CA ASN A 9 -19.02 15.96 -22.09
C ASN A 9 -20.44 16.48 -21.78
N PRO A 10 -20.67 17.09 -20.60
CA PRO A 10 -22.00 17.59 -20.22
C PRO A 10 -22.49 18.72 -21.14
N GLU A 11 -21.60 19.36 -21.90
CA GLU A 11 -21.95 20.42 -22.85
C GLU A 11 -22.93 19.97 -23.95
N PHE A 12 -22.98 18.67 -24.29
CA PHE A 12 -23.94 18.19 -25.28
C PHE A 12 -25.40 18.27 -24.81
N PHE A 13 -25.66 18.43 -23.50
CA PHE A 13 -27.02 18.66 -23.02
C PHE A 13 -27.62 19.98 -23.52
N TRP A 14 -26.81 20.96 -23.95
CA TRP A 14 -27.31 22.16 -24.61
C TRP A 14 -28.07 21.84 -25.90
N LEU A 15 -27.76 20.72 -26.58
CA LEU A 15 -28.52 20.28 -27.76
C LEU A 15 -29.96 19.84 -27.42
N LEU A 16 -30.29 19.58 -26.15
CA LEU A 16 -31.68 19.33 -25.75
C LEU A 16 -32.58 20.55 -26.00
N LEU A 17 -32.03 21.77 -26.07
CA LEU A 17 -32.79 22.96 -26.46
C LEU A 17 -33.30 22.91 -27.91
N LEU A 18 -32.76 22.04 -28.76
CA LEU A 18 -33.30 21.80 -30.10
C LEU A 18 -34.61 21.01 -30.06
N LEU A 19 -34.89 20.25 -29.00
CA LEU A 19 -36.14 19.50 -28.85
C LEU A 19 -37.38 20.39 -28.81
N PRO A 20 -37.47 21.44 -27.96
CA PRO A 20 -38.62 22.35 -27.98
C PRO A 20 -38.73 23.10 -29.31
N LEU A 21 -37.61 23.43 -29.97
CA LEU A 21 -37.63 24.05 -31.30
C LEU A 21 -38.24 23.12 -32.35
N ALA A 22 -37.86 21.83 -32.33
CA ALA A 22 -38.44 20.81 -33.20
C ALA A 22 -39.94 20.60 -32.94
N VAL A 23 -40.36 20.64 -31.68
CA VAL A 23 -41.77 20.56 -31.27
C VAL A 23 -42.55 21.76 -31.81
N LEU A 24 -42.05 22.99 -31.62
CA LEU A 24 -42.66 24.22 -32.13
C LEU A 24 -42.77 24.19 -33.67
N TRP A 25 -41.70 23.78 -34.35
CA TRP A 25 -41.71 23.61 -35.80
C TRP A 25 -42.75 22.59 -36.26
N TYR A 26 -42.86 21.45 -35.57
CA TYR A 26 -43.87 20.45 -35.87
C TYR A 26 -45.29 21.01 -35.71
N PHE A 27 -45.59 21.73 -34.63
CA PHE A 27 -46.90 22.36 -34.45
C PHE A 27 -47.21 23.40 -35.54
N TYR A 28 -46.23 24.18 -35.98
CA TYR A 28 -46.38 25.17 -37.05
C TYR A 28 -46.62 24.51 -38.43
N LYS A 29 -45.84 23.48 -38.77
CA LYS A 29 -45.90 22.78 -40.07
C LYS A 29 -46.96 21.69 -40.16
N ARG A 30 -47.54 21.23 -39.05
CA ARG A 30 -48.53 20.13 -39.03
C ARG A 30 -49.73 20.38 -39.95
N LYS A 31 -50.11 21.64 -40.16
CA LYS A 31 -51.22 22.01 -41.06
C LYS A 31 -50.87 21.91 -42.55
N GLU A 32 -49.59 21.98 -42.91
CA GLU A 32 -49.12 21.94 -44.31
C GLU A 32 -48.70 20.53 -44.77
N GLN A 33 -48.39 19.62 -43.84
CA GLN A 33 -47.87 18.28 -44.15
C GLN A 33 -48.95 17.22 -44.38
N VAL A 34 -50.20 17.63 -44.55
CA VAL A 34 -51.31 16.73 -44.89
C VAL A 34 -51.77 17.11 -46.29
N ALA A 35 -51.57 16.22 -47.26
CA ALA A 35 -52.14 16.37 -48.59
C ALA A 35 -53.66 16.36 -48.46
N SER A 36 -54.27 17.55 -48.44
CA SER A 36 -55.72 17.69 -48.35
C SER A 36 -56.32 17.56 -49.75
N LEU A 37 -57.00 16.45 -50.01
CA LEU A 37 -57.84 16.30 -51.21
C LEU A 37 -59.19 16.96 -50.93
N LYS A 38 -59.53 18.01 -51.70
CA LYS A 38 -60.86 18.63 -51.64
C LYS A 38 -61.84 17.73 -52.39
N MET A 39 -62.83 17.18 -51.68
CA MET A 39 -63.86 16.31 -52.26
C MET A 39 -65.28 16.83 -51.95
N PRO A 40 -66.26 16.71 -52.87
CA PRO A 40 -67.59 17.30 -52.69
C PRO A 40 -68.45 16.63 -51.61
N THR A 41 -68.21 15.36 -51.28
CA THR A 41 -69.04 14.60 -50.33
C THR A 41 -68.18 13.64 -49.49
N ILE A 42 -68.35 13.70 -48.16
CA ILE A 42 -67.66 12.84 -47.18
C ILE A 42 -68.49 11.62 -46.73
N LYS A 43 -69.71 11.43 -47.25
CA LYS A 43 -70.66 10.36 -46.83
C LYS A 43 -70.14 8.92 -46.99
N GLY A 44 -69.10 8.69 -47.78
CA GLY A 44 -68.50 7.36 -47.99
C GLY A 44 -67.33 7.01 -47.06
N PHE A 45 -66.85 7.95 -46.23
CA PHE A 45 -65.73 7.72 -45.33
C PHE A 45 -66.23 7.62 -43.88
N SER A 46 -66.12 6.43 -43.28
CA SER A 46 -66.35 6.25 -41.83
C SER A 46 -65.21 6.90 -41.03
N ASN A 47 -65.56 7.68 -40.01
CA ASN A 47 -64.63 8.49 -39.21
C ASN A 47 -64.02 7.75 -38.00
N ASP A 48 -64.29 6.46 -37.83
CA ASP A 48 -63.98 5.73 -36.58
C ASP A 48 -62.64 4.97 -36.57
N ASN A 49 -61.70 5.34 -37.42
CA ASN A 49 -60.36 4.78 -37.35
C ASN A 49 -59.54 5.48 -36.26
N PHE A 50 -59.09 4.70 -35.27
CA PHE A 50 -58.20 5.18 -34.20
C PHE A 50 -56.76 5.39 -34.68
N LEU A 51 -56.37 4.71 -35.77
CA LEU A 51 -55.01 4.72 -36.32
C LEU A 51 -54.50 6.14 -36.67
N PRO A 52 -55.23 7.01 -37.39
CA PRO A 52 -54.78 8.37 -37.68
C PRO A 52 -54.52 9.24 -36.44
N LYS A 53 -55.19 8.96 -35.31
CA LYS A 53 -55.00 9.68 -34.04
C LYS A 53 -53.65 9.36 -33.39
N LEU A 54 -53.07 8.20 -33.69
CA LEU A 54 -51.74 7.77 -33.22
C LEU A 54 -50.59 8.31 -34.07
N LYS A 55 -50.85 9.00 -35.18
CA LYS A 55 -49.80 9.57 -36.06
C LYS A 55 -48.80 10.50 -35.33
N PRO A 56 -49.20 11.33 -34.34
CA PRO A 56 -48.26 12.10 -33.53
C PRO A 56 -47.29 11.24 -32.69
N ALA A 57 -47.62 9.98 -32.42
CA ALA A 57 -46.72 9.08 -31.69
C ALA A 57 -45.41 8.82 -32.44
N LEU A 58 -45.41 8.84 -33.78
CA LEU A 58 -44.19 8.78 -34.60
C LEU A 58 -43.26 9.98 -34.34
N PHE A 59 -43.84 11.15 -34.12
CA PHE A 59 -43.08 12.36 -33.79
C PHE A 59 -42.51 12.28 -32.38
N VAL A 60 -43.26 11.74 -31.41
CA VAL A 60 -42.79 11.49 -30.04
C VAL A 60 -41.65 10.46 -30.04
N LEU A 61 -41.77 9.36 -30.80
CA LEU A 61 -40.71 8.35 -30.97
C LEU A 61 -39.43 8.98 -31.52
N ARG A 62 -39.55 9.86 -32.51
CA ARG A 62 -38.41 10.61 -33.06
C ARG A 62 -37.76 11.55 -32.03
N LEU A 63 -38.58 12.21 -31.21
CA LEU A 63 -38.10 13.09 -30.15
C LEU A 63 -37.35 12.32 -29.07
N LEU A 64 -37.87 11.15 -28.67
CA LEU A 64 -37.22 10.25 -27.71
C LEU A 64 -35.92 9.66 -28.28
N ALA A 65 -35.90 9.30 -29.56
CA ALA A 65 -34.67 8.86 -30.23
C ALA A 65 -33.61 9.95 -30.24
N LEU A 66 -34.00 11.20 -30.55
CA LEU A 66 -33.10 12.35 -30.55
C LEU A 66 -32.56 12.64 -29.15
N ALA A 67 -33.40 12.58 -28.11
CA ALA A 67 -32.97 12.71 -26.71
C ALA A 67 -31.98 11.61 -26.31
N ALA A 68 -32.22 10.35 -26.71
CA ALA A 68 -31.30 9.24 -26.44
C ALA A 68 -29.94 9.39 -27.14
N ILE A 69 -29.92 9.93 -28.37
CA ILE A 69 -28.68 10.26 -29.09
C ILE A 69 -27.91 11.35 -28.35
N ILE A 70 -28.58 12.42 -27.90
CA ILE A 70 -27.95 13.52 -27.16
C ILE A 70 -27.33 13.00 -25.85
N THR A 71 -28.06 12.15 -25.12
CA THR A 71 -27.53 11.50 -23.90
C THR A 71 -26.34 10.58 -24.21
N ALA A 72 -26.35 9.87 -25.35
CA ALA A 72 -25.20 9.07 -25.76
C ALA A 72 -23.96 9.93 -26.09
N MET A 73 -24.16 11.10 -26.73
CA MET A 73 -23.10 12.06 -27.04
C MET A 73 -22.48 12.70 -25.79
N ALA A 74 -23.27 12.87 -24.73
CA ALA A 74 -22.79 13.31 -23.43
C ALA A 74 -21.84 12.28 -22.76
N ARG A 75 -21.71 11.06 -23.33
CA ARG A 75 -20.81 9.98 -22.90
C ARG A 75 -20.95 9.67 -21.41
N PRO A 76 -22.02 8.98 -20.99
CA PRO A 76 -22.11 8.47 -19.63
C PRO A 76 -20.99 7.45 -19.41
N GLN A 77 -20.21 7.66 -18.37
CA GLN A 77 -19.08 6.83 -17.96
C GLN A 77 -19.27 6.40 -16.52
N THR A 78 -18.82 5.19 -16.19
CA THR A 78 -18.66 4.77 -14.81
C THR A 78 -17.19 4.85 -14.46
N GLU A 79 -16.88 5.51 -13.35
CA GLU A 79 -15.51 5.65 -12.85
C GLU A 79 -15.19 4.49 -11.90
N ASP A 80 -14.32 3.58 -12.35
CA ASP A 80 -13.69 2.57 -11.50
C ASP A 80 -12.33 3.11 -11.05
N ILE A 81 -12.23 3.47 -9.78
CA ILE A 81 -10.95 3.83 -9.16
C ILE A 81 -10.24 2.53 -8.77
N SER A 82 -9.28 2.09 -9.59
CA SER A 82 -8.36 1.02 -9.19
C SER A 82 -7.09 1.64 -8.60
N THR A 83 -6.97 1.63 -7.28
CA THR A 83 -5.69 1.93 -6.63
C THR A 83 -4.78 0.73 -6.84
N ARG A 84 -3.69 0.92 -7.59
CA ARG A 84 -2.62 -0.08 -7.66
C ARG A 84 -1.40 0.56 -7.02
N THR A 85 -1.26 0.33 -5.72
CA THR A 85 -0.05 0.71 -4.98
C THR A 85 1.11 -0.06 -5.60
N LYS A 86 1.92 0.62 -6.40
CA LYS A 86 3.18 0.05 -6.86
C LYS A 86 4.07 0.08 -5.62
N THR A 87 4.36 -1.08 -5.05
CA THR A 87 5.19 -1.24 -3.85
C THR A 87 6.43 -0.38 -4.02
N THR A 88 6.52 0.68 -3.22
CA THR A 88 7.70 1.52 -3.23
C THR A 88 8.88 0.74 -2.69
N LYS A 89 10.07 1.24 -3.03
CA LYS A 89 11.36 0.66 -2.65
C LYS A 89 11.45 0.61 -1.13
N GLY A 90 10.99 -0.49 -0.53
CA GLY A 90 11.13 -0.77 0.89
C GLY A 90 12.61 -0.75 1.27
N ILE A 91 12.85 -0.43 2.52
CA ILE A 91 14.20 -0.43 3.09
C ILE A 91 14.57 -1.88 3.42
N ASP A 92 15.83 -2.22 3.21
CA ASP A 92 16.35 -3.50 3.69
C ASP A 92 17.03 -3.31 5.03
N ILE A 93 16.53 -4.01 6.03
CA ILE A 93 16.93 -3.89 7.43
C ILE A 93 17.49 -5.23 7.88
N VAL A 94 18.67 -5.25 8.49
CA VAL A 94 19.14 -6.40 9.27
C VAL A 94 19.27 -6.01 10.72
N MET A 95 18.58 -6.73 11.60
CA MET A 95 18.75 -6.58 13.05
C MET A 95 19.76 -7.61 13.54
N ALA A 96 20.91 -7.13 14.02
CA ALA A 96 21.95 -7.92 14.64
C ALA A 96 21.74 -7.90 16.16
N ILE A 97 21.27 -9.00 16.71
CA ILE A 97 20.86 -9.15 18.11
C ILE A 97 21.92 -9.92 18.88
N ASP A 98 22.45 -9.31 19.93
CA ASP A 98 23.29 -9.98 20.91
C ASP A 98 22.45 -10.98 21.73
N VAL A 99 22.93 -12.23 21.85
CA VAL A 99 22.29 -13.32 22.61
C VAL A 99 23.24 -13.92 23.65
N SER A 100 24.31 -13.20 24.00
CA SER A 100 25.24 -13.55 25.06
C SER A 100 24.57 -13.61 26.43
N SER A 101 25.26 -14.19 27.42
CA SER A 101 24.71 -14.34 28.76
C SER A 101 24.41 -13.01 29.46
N SER A 102 25.09 -11.91 29.11
CA SER A 102 24.80 -10.57 29.65
C SER A 102 23.39 -10.07 29.33
N MET A 103 22.83 -10.50 28.18
CA MET A 103 21.48 -10.13 27.75
C MET A 103 20.35 -10.73 28.61
N LEU A 104 20.70 -11.58 29.59
CA LEU A 104 19.79 -12.05 30.64
C LEU A 104 19.68 -11.11 31.84
N ALA A 105 20.46 -10.02 31.87
CA ALA A 105 20.37 -9.01 32.91
C ALA A 105 18.95 -8.43 33.00
N ARG A 106 18.53 -8.11 34.24
CA ARG A 106 17.15 -7.69 34.58
C ARG A 106 17.02 -6.20 34.88
N ASP A 107 17.91 -5.39 34.32
CA ASP A 107 17.80 -3.94 34.35
C ASP A 107 16.72 -3.41 33.39
N LEU A 108 16.46 -4.14 32.30
CA LEU A 108 15.22 -4.06 31.54
C LEU A 108 14.28 -5.21 31.93
N LYS A 109 12.97 -4.99 31.88
CA LYS A 109 11.98 -5.98 32.32
C LYS A 109 11.40 -6.75 31.12
N PRO A 110 11.25 -8.09 31.19
CA PRO A 110 11.69 -8.98 32.27
C PRO A 110 13.19 -9.31 32.26
N ASN A 111 13.85 -9.16 31.11
CA ASN A 111 15.31 -9.11 30.92
C ASN A 111 15.60 -8.38 29.60
N ARG A 112 16.86 -7.99 29.35
CA ARG A 112 17.26 -7.25 28.13
C ARG A 112 16.82 -7.93 26.84
N LEU A 113 17.08 -9.23 26.67
CA LEU A 113 16.72 -9.98 25.46
C LEU A 113 15.20 -10.03 25.24
N ALA A 114 14.43 -10.27 26.30
CA ALA A 114 12.97 -10.35 26.22
C ALA A 114 12.35 -8.98 25.92
N ALA A 115 12.79 -7.93 26.61
CA ALA A 115 12.37 -6.56 26.35
C ALA A 115 12.70 -6.15 24.90
N LEU A 116 13.90 -6.51 24.43
CA LEU A 116 14.30 -6.27 23.05
C LEU A 116 13.39 -6.97 22.05
N LYS A 117 13.08 -8.26 22.27
CA LYS A 117 12.22 -9.03 21.36
C LYS A 117 10.81 -8.45 21.25
N GLU A 118 10.30 -7.89 22.34
CA GLU A 118 8.99 -7.22 22.35
C GLU A 118 9.04 -5.95 21.49
N VAL A 119 9.96 -5.03 21.76
CA VAL A 119 10.07 -3.76 21.04
C VAL A 119 10.44 -3.97 19.57
N ALA A 120 11.41 -4.85 19.29
CA ALA A 120 11.77 -5.22 17.92
C ALA A 120 10.59 -5.87 17.18
N GLY A 121 9.73 -6.62 17.89
CA GLY A 121 8.51 -7.20 17.35
C GLY A 121 7.53 -6.15 16.86
N GLU A 122 7.29 -5.10 17.65
CA GLU A 122 6.44 -3.98 17.23
C GLU A 122 7.06 -3.20 16.05
N PHE A 123 8.37 -2.93 16.10
CA PHE A 123 9.09 -2.29 15.00
C PHE A 123 8.96 -3.05 13.66
N ILE A 124 8.97 -4.39 13.69
CA ILE A 124 8.75 -5.23 12.49
C ILE A 124 7.32 -5.06 11.95
N LYS A 125 6.31 -4.98 12.83
CA LYS A 125 4.89 -4.89 12.45
C LYS A 125 4.56 -3.55 11.81
N GLU A 126 5.17 -2.46 12.28
CA GLU A 126 4.95 -1.11 11.76
C GLU A 126 5.48 -0.90 10.33
N ARG A 127 6.23 -1.86 9.77
CA ARG A 127 6.92 -1.74 8.48
C ARG A 127 6.43 -2.75 7.43
N PRO A 128 5.20 -2.65 6.93
CA PRO A 128 4.63 -3.65 6.03
C PRO A 128 5.39 -3.79 4.69
N ASN A 129 6.06 -2.74 4.22
CA ASN A 129 6.71 -2.70 2.90
C ASN A 129 8.22 -3.02 2.94
N ASP A 130 8.85 -3.03 4.11
CA ASP A 130 10.30 -3.20 4.24
C ASP A 130 10.68 -4.68 4.29
N ARG A 131 11.91 -5.02 3.88
CA ARG A 131 12.44 -6.38 4.03
C ARG A 131 13.33 -6.43 5.25
N ILE A 132 13.08 -7.40 6.13
CA ILE A 132 13.77 -7.49 7.41
C ILE A 132 14.45 -8.86 7.51
N GLY A 133 15.71 -8.85 7.92
CA GLY A 133 16.50 -10.03 8.27
C GLY A 133 16.92 -10.00 9.73
N LEU A 134 17.20 -11.17 10.28
CA LEU A 134 17.66 -11.34 11.66
C LEU A 134 19.01 -12.04 11.68
N VAL A 135 19.97 -11.45 12.38
CA VAL A 135 21.26 -12.04 12.72
C VAL A 135 21.31 -12.14 14.23
N ALA A 136 21.68 -13.32 14.74
CA ALA A 136 21.93 -13.52 16.16
C ALA A 136 23.44 -13.73 16.35
N TYR A 137 24.01 -13.10 17.37
CA TYR A 137 25.43 -13.25 17.66
C TYR A 137 25.72 -13.27 19.16
N ALA A 138 26.80 -13.95 19.52
CA ALA A 138 27.42 -13.98 20.84
C ALA A 138 28.93 -14.12 20.60
N GLY A 139 29.60 -15.19 21.03
CA GLY A 139 30.99 -15.48 20.65
C GLY A 139 31.17 -15.79 19.15
N GLU A 140 30.07 -16.11 18.46
CA GLU A 140 29.97 -16.38 17.04
C GLU A 140 28.73 -15.67 16.47
N ALA A 141 28.55 -15.62 15.15
CA ALA A 141 27.39 -14.98 14.52
C ALA A 141 26.76 -15.86 13.44
N TYR A 142 25.43 -15.88 13.37
CA TYR A 142 24.70 -16.59 12.32
C TYR A 142 23.44 -15.84 11.88
N THR A 143 23.00 -16.11 10.65
CA THR A 143 21.75 -15.57 10.13
C THR A 143 20.58 -16.43 10.60
N LYS A 144 19.72 -15.88 11.46
CA LYS A 144 18.48 -16.55 11.90
C LYS A 144 17.42 -16.49 10.81
N THR A 145 17.33 -15.40 10.06
CA THR A 145 16.43 -15.27 8.91
C THR A 145 17.03 -14.35 7.85
N PRO A 146 17.13 -14.78 6.58
CA PRO A 146 17.49 -13.90 5.48
C PRO A 146 16.50 -12.73 5.35
N ILE A 147 16.90 -11.65 4.67
CA ILE A 147 16.00 -10.52 4.40
C ILE A 147 14.76 -10.98 3.63
N THR A 148 13.57 -10.75 4.22
CA THR A 148 12.28 -11.13 3.62
C THR A 148 11.22 -10.07 3.90
N SER A 149 10.23 -9.96 3.01
CA SER A 149 9.04 -9.14 3.23
C SER A 149 8.00 -9.84 4.11
N ASP A 150 8.13 -11.16 4.33
CA ASP A 150 7.20 -11.93 5.15
C ASP A 150 7.44 -11.71 6.65
N LYS A 151 6.59 -10.86 7.25
CA LYS A 151 6.68 -10.51 8.68
C LYS A 151 6.38 -11.68 9.59
N SER A 152 5.56 -12.63 9.16
CA SER A 152 5.19 -13.78 10.00
C SER A 152 6.40 -14.67 10.28
N ILE A 153 7.26 -14.86 9.26
CA ILE A 153 8.52 -15.61 9.38
C ILE A 153 9.48 -14.87 10.29
N VAL A 154 9.69 -13.57 10.07
CA VAL A 154 10.61 -12.76 10.89
C VAL A 154 10.17 -12.72 12.35
N LEU A 155 8.87 -12.49 12.64
CA LEU A 155 8.34 -12.47 14.00
C LEU A 155 8.43 -13.85 14.68
N SER A 156 8.24 -14.94 13.94
CA SER A 156 8.39 -16.29 14.48
C SER A 156 9.86 -16.60 14.79
N ALA A 157 10.75 -16.26 13.87
CA ALA A 157 12.19 -16.39 14.06
C ALA A 157 12.71 -15.55 15.24
N LEU A 158 12.23 -14.32 15.40
CA LEU A 158 12.55 -13.46 16.55
C LEU A 158 12.12 -14.13 17.87
N ARG A 159 10.91 -14.70 17.92
CA ARG A 159 10.42 -15.43 19.10
C ARG A 159 11.26 -16.65 19.44
N GLU A 160 11.81 -17.35 18.44
CA GLU A 160 12.69 -18.51 18.62
C GLU A 160 14.12 -18.16 19.06
N ILE A 161 14.55 -16.90 18.95
CA ILE A 161 15.87 -16.51 19.44
C ILE A 161 15.91 -16.69 20.96
N THR A 162 16.77 -17.60 21.40
CA THR A 162 17.03 -17.88 22.82
C THR A 162 18.53 -17.79 23.09
N TYR A 163 18.88 -17.50 24.33
CA TYR A 163 20.25 -17.55 24.80
C TYR A 163 20.78 -19.01 24.82
N GLY A 164 22.10 -19.16 24.92
CA GLY A 164 22.76 -20.47 25.11
C GLY A 164 22.81 -21.38 23.88
N GLN A 165 22.34 -20.92 22.72
CA GLN A 165 22.52 -21.62 21.45
C GLN A 165 23.92 -21.41 20.84
N LEU A 166 24.60 -20.34 21.28
CA LEU A 166 25.93 -19.96 20.81
C LEU A 166 26.92 -20.01 21.97
N ASN A 167 28.20 -20.17 21.63
CA ASN A 167 29.29 -19.99 22.57
C ASN A 167 29.22 -18.58 23.18
N ASP A 168 29.43 -18.51 24.49
CA ASP A 168 29.32 -17.24 25.22
C ASP A 168 30.44 -16.27 24.82
N GLY A 169 30.20 -14.99 25.08
CA GLY A 169 31.04 -13.88 24.63
C GLY A 169 30.29 -12.97 23.66
N THR A 170 30.97 -11.91 23.22
CA THR A 170 30.38 -10.82 22.43
C THR A 170 31.30 -10.49 21.27
N ALA A 171 30.97 -11.00 20.08
CA ALA A 171 31.70 -10.82 18.84
C ALA A 171 30.97 -9.82 17.93
N ILE A 172 31.08 -8.53 18.27
CA ILE A 172 30.40 -7.43 17.58
C ILE A 172 30.80 -7.39 16.11
N GLY A 173 32.10 -7.50 15.80
CA GLY A 173 32.59 -7.49 14.42
C GLY A 173 32.05 -8.63 13.58
N MET A 174 31.88 -9.83 14.16
CA MET A 174 31.26 -10.98 13.47
C MET A 174 29.77 -10.75 13.21
N GLY A 175 29.04 -10.20 14.19
CA GLY A 175 27.63 -9.84 14.05
C GLY A 175 27.40 -8.80 12.96
N LEU A 176 28.23 -7.75 12.95
CA LEU A 176 28.19 -6.70 11.95
C LEU A 176 28.57 -7.22 10.55
N ALA A 177 29.68 -7.95 10.41
CA ALA A 177 30.12 -8.52 9.14
C ALA A 177 29.10 -9.51 8.55
N THR A 178 28.46 -10.33 9.40
CA THR A 178 27.40 -11.24 8.97
C THR A 178 26.20 -10.45 8.44
N SER A 179 25.85 -9.34 9.09
CA SER A 179 24.77 -8.45 8.67
C SER A 179 25.08 -7.75 7.35
N VAL A 180 26.32 -7.26 7.19
CA VAL A 180 26.81 -6.71 5.91
C VAL A 180 26.72 -7.76 4.81
N ASN A 181 27.14 -9.00 5.07
CA ASN A 181 27.06 -10.09 4.10
C ASN A 181 25.62 -10.48 3.73
N ARG A 182 24.60 -10.12 4.52
CA ARG A 182 23.17 -10.29 4.16
C ARG A 182 22.62 -9.14 3.32
N LEU A 183 23.22 -7.95 3.42
CA LEU A 183 22.78 -6.75 2.70
C LEU A 183 23.61 -6.43 1.45
N LYS A 184 24.82 -6.99 1.30
CA LYS A 184 25.74 -6.66 0.21
C LYS A 184 25.15 -6.86 -1.19
N GLU A 185 24.30 -7.88 -1.36
CA GLU A 185 23.65 -8.22 -2.64
C GLU A 185 22.27 -7.56 -2.80
N SER A 186 21.83 -6.77 -1.82
CA SER A 186 20.55 -6.11 -1.89
C SER A 186 20.55 -4.99 -2.93
N LYS A 187 19.47 -4.96 -3.72
CA LYS A 187 19.17 -3.91 -4.70
C LYS A 187 18.33 -2.76 -4.12
N ALA A 188 18.05 -2.79 -2.81
CA ALA A 188 17.33 -1.70 -2.15
C ALA A 188 18.16 -0.41 -2.15
N VAL A 189 17.47 0.74 -2.22
CA VAL A 189 18.13 2.05 -2.24
C VAL A 189 18.67 2.42 -0.86
N SER A 190 17.90 2.12 0.20
CA SER A 190 18.37 2.24 1.58
C SER A 190 18.60 0.85 2.17
N LYS A 191 19.75 0.70 2.82
CA LYS A 191 20.19 -0.53 3.50
C LYS A 191 20.71 -0.13 4.86
N ILE A 192 20.13 -0.71 5.90
CA ILE A 192 20.49 -0.37 7.29
C ILE A 192 20.72 -1.62 8.12
N ILE A 193 21.66 -1.52 9.05
CA ILE A 193 21.90 -2.50 10.10
C ILE A 193 21.50 -1.85 11.41
N ILE A 194 20.72 -2.55 12.22
CA ILE A 194 20.48 -2.17 13.61
C ILE A 194 21.26 -3.16 14.45
N LEU A 195 22.37 -2.71 15.00
CA LEU A 195 23.28 -3.49 15.83
C LEU A 195 22.94 -3.26 17.30
N LEU A 196 22.59 -4.32 18.00
CA LEU A 196 22.21 -4.27 19.40
C LEU A 196 23.20 -5.06 20.23
N THR A 197 23.75 -4.44 21.27
CA THR A 197 24.66 -5.08 22.21
C THR A 197 24.52 -4.46 23.60
N ASP A 198 24.91 -5.22 24.61
CA ASP A 198 24.96 -4.79 25.99
C ASP A 198 26.34 -4.93 26.62
N GLY A 199 27.37 -5.20 25.80
CA GLY A 199 28.70 -5.58 26.24
C GLY A 199 29.84 -4.93 25.45
N VAL A 200 31.05 -5.45 25.71
CA VAL A 200 32.30 -5.07 25.06
C VAL A 200 32.71 -6.20 24.12
N ASN A 201 33.25 -5.87 22.95
CA ASN A 201 33.77 -6.87 22.02
C ASN A 201 34.94 -7.64 22.67
N ASN A 202 34.74 -8.92 22.96
CA ASN A 202 35.72 -9.76 23.66
C ASN A 202 36.00 -11.10 22.97
N SER A 203 35.30 -11.38 21.87
CA SER A 203 35.38 -12.61 21.09
C SER A 203 35.32 -12.32 19.59
N GLY A 204 35.57 -13.34 18.77
CA GLY A 204 35.46 -13.29 17.32
C GLY A 204 36.79 -13.02 16.59
N PHE A 205 36.77 -13.27 15.28
CA PHE A 205 37.95 -13.17 14.40
C PHE A 205 37.99 -11.86 13.60
N ILE A 206 36.87 -11.15 13.52
CA ILE A 206 36.74 -9.89 12.77
C ILE A 206 36.64 -8.76 13.79
N GLU A 207 37.53 -7.77 13.66
CA GLU A 207 37.48 -6.56 14.46
C GLU A 207 36.26 -5.69 14.09
N PRO A 208 35.60 -5.05 15.07
CA PRO A 208 34.41 -4.22 14.80
C PRO A 208 34.67 -3.10 13.78
N GLN A 209 35.84 -2.46 13.82
CA GLN A 209 36.25 -1.43 12.86
C GLN A 209 36.30 -1.98 11.44
N THR A 210 36.95 -3.12 11.22
CA THR A 210 37.00 -3.79 9.90
C THR A 210 35.60 -4.12 9.38
N ALA A 211 34.68 -4.52 10.27
CA ALA A 211 33.29 -4.76 9.88
C ALA A 211 32.53 -3.47 9.56
N ALA A 212 32.86 -2.35 10.22
CA ALA A 212 32.32 -1.03 9.89
C ALA A 212 32.83 -0.54 8.53
N ASP A 213 34.11 -0.72 8.21
CA ASP A 213 34.68 -0.40 6.90
C ASP A 213 33.98 -1.16 5.78
N LEU A 214 33.68 -2.46 5.99
CA LEU A 214 32.88 -3.24 5.05
C LEU A 214 31.46 -2.67 4.88
N ALA A 215 30.84 -2.19 5.97
CA ALA A 215 29.52 -1.56 5.88
C ALA A 215 29.56 -0.28 5.03
N ILE A 216 30.62 0.54 5.17
CA ILE A 216 30.84 1.74 4.33
C ILE A 216 30.99 1.36 2.87
N GLU A 217 31.83 0.36 2.56
CA GLU A 217 32.11 -0.06 1.18
C GLU A 217 30.82 -0.44 0.44
N TYR A 218 29.88 -1.09 1.12
CA TYR A 218 28.59 -1.46 0.57
C TYR A 218 27.49 -0.39 0.73
N GLY A 219 27.79 0.78 1.28
CA GLY A 219 26.84 1.87 1.51
C GLY A 219 25.70 1.48 2.45
N ILE A 220 26.04 0.78 3.55
CA ILE A 220 25.10 0.30 4.56
C ILE A 220 25.27 1.16 5.82
N LYS A 221 24.20 1.83 6.25
CA LYS A 221 24.23 2.60 7.50
C LYS A 221 24.07 1.68 8.70
N THR A 222 24.82 1.90 9.77
CA THR A 222 24.70 1.11 11.00
C THR A 222 24.20 1.97 12.15
N TYR A 223 23.01 1.65 12.66
CA TYR A 223 22.48 2.18 13.91
C TYR A 223 22.91 1.27 15.05
N THR A 224 23.57 1.81 16.06
CA THR A 224 24.05 1.04 17.22
C THR A 224 23.20 1.35 18.43
N ILE A 225 22.73 0.31 19.13
CA ILE A 225 21.90 0.43 20.34
C ILE A 225 22.62 -0.28 21.47
N GLY A 226 23.14 0.51 22.42
CA GLY A 226 23.68 0.02 23.68
C GLY A 226 22.55 -0.22 24.68
N ILE A 227 22.32 -1.48 25.08
CA ILE A 227 21.24 -1.84 26.00
C ILE A 227 21.79 -2.02 27.41
N GLY A 228 21.34 -1.19 28.34
CA GLY A 228 21.60 -1.40 29.77
C GLY A 228 21.65 -0.11 30.57
N THR A 229 21.38 -0.23 31.88
CA THR A 229 21.45 0.89 32.82
C THR A 229 22.90 1.29 33.12
N ASN A 230 23.08 2.49 33.67
CA ASN A 230 24.38 2.93 34.17
C ASN A 230 24.58 2.37 35.59
N GLY A 231 25.71 1.70 35.83
CA GLY A 231 26.06 1.16 37.14
C GLY A 231 25.97 -0.36 37.20
N ASN A 232 25.26 -0.90 38.19
CA ASN A 232 25.15 -2.35 38.41
C ASN A 232 23.78 -2.88 38.02
N ALA A 233 23.76 -4.01 37.30
CA ALA A 233 22.56 -4.73 36.94
C ALA A 233 22.57 -6.14 37.54
N LEU A 234 21.38 -6.63 37.88
CA LEU A 234 21.19 -8.00 38.31
C LEU A 234 21.40 -8.93 37.10
N SER A 235 22.56 -9.56 37.03
CA SER A 235 23.07 -10.33 35.88
C SER A 235 23.39 -11.77 36.29
N PRO A 236 23.37 -12.74 35.35
CA PRO A 236 23.81 -14.10 35.67
C PRO A 236 25.30 -14.13 36.01
N ILE A 237 25.64 -14.70 37.17
CA ILE A 237 27.03 -14.80 37.67
C ILE A 237 27.53 -16.25 37.79
N ALA A 238 26.63 -17.22 37.87
CA ALA A 238 26.96 -18.63 37.97
C ALA A 238 25.76 -19.50 37.59
N TYR A 239 26.00 -20.79 37.42
CA TYR A 239 24.95 -21.80 37.37
C TYR A 239 24.70 -22.37 38.79
N ASN A 240 23.43 -22.53 39.14
CA ASN A 240 23.01 -23.33 40.28
C ASN A 240 23.15 -24.82 39.93
N ALA A 241 23.12 -25.70 40.94
CA ALA A 241 23.23 -27.14 40.75
C ALA A 241 22.07 -27.75 39.93
N ASP A 242 20.94 -27.05 39.84
CA ASP A 242 19.78 -27.38 39.01
C ASP A 242 19.89 -26.87 37.56
N GLY A 243 21.00 -26.23 37.20
CA GLY A 243 21.22 -25.62 35.88
C GLY A 243 20.58 -24.24 35.70
N SER A 244 19.89 -23.69 36.69
CA SER A 244 19.33 -22.34 36.63
C SER A 244 20.42 -21.27 36.85
N TYR A 245 20.20 -20.05 36.35
CA TYR A 245 21.16 -18.97 36.59
C TYR A 245 21.04 -18.42 38.01
N ARG A 246 22.18 -18.34 38.69
CA ARG A 246 22.34 -17.54 39.89
C ARG A 246 22.62 -16.11 39.48
N TYR A 247 21.78 -15.20 39.95
CA TYR A 247 21.91 -13.78 39.66
C TYR A 247 22.70 -13.07 40.76
N GLY A 248 23.49 -12.07 40.37
CA GLY A 248 24.21 -11.19 41.26
C GLY A 248 24.33 -9.80 40.67
N MET A 249 24.63 -8.82 41.51
CA MET A 249 24.91 -7.46 41.04
C MET A 249 26.28 -7.46 40.35
N ARG A 250 26.29 -7.16 39.05
CA ARG A 250 27.50 -6.99 38.23
C ARG A 250 27.47 -5.62 37.59
N GLN A 251 28.63 -5.01 37.45
CA GLN A 251 28.75 -3.75 36.73
C GLN A 251 28.44 -3.97 35.25
N VAL A 252 27.63 -3.07 34.69
CA VAL A 252 27.33 -3.02 33.27
C VAL A 252 28.48 -2.32 32.57
N GLU A 253 29.17 -3.03 31.70
CA GLU A 253 30.26 -2.51 30.88
C GLU A 253 29.82 -2.53 29.43
N ILE A 254 29.65 -1.33 28.85
CA ILE A 254 29.29 -1.14 27.43
C ILE A 254 30.36 -0.24 26.81
N ASP A 255 30.90 -0.66 25.68
CA ASP A 255 31.87 0.11 24.93
C ASP A 255 31.16 1.18 24.09
N GLU A 256 30.69 2.24 24.75
CA GLU A 256 30.05 3.36 24.03
C GLU A 256 30.95 4.03 23.00
N PRO A 257 32.26 4.26 23.26
CA PRO A 257 33.16 4.82 22.26
C PRO A 257 33.16 4.00 20.96
N LEU A 258 33.28 2.67 21.06
CA LEU A 258 33.22 1.77 19.90
C LEU A 258 31.89 1.87 19.16
N LEU A 259 30.76 1.85 19.88
CA LEU A 259 29.44 1.90 19.25
C LEU A 259 29.15 3.25 18.59
N LYS A 260 29.65 4.35 19.16
CA LYS A 260 29.57 5.69 18.57
C LYS A 260 30.41 5.77 17.31
N ASP A 261 31.64 5.27 17.35
CA ASP A 261 32.56 5.22 16.21
C ASP A 261 31.94 4.45 15.03
N ILE A 262 31.44 3.24 15.26
CA ILE A 262 30.77 2.43 14.22
C ILE A 262 29.57 3.17 13.60
N ALA A 263 28.74 3.80 14.44
CA ALA A 263 27.57 4.52 13.95
C ALA A 263 27.94 5.77 13.15
N GLU A 264 28.91 6.56 13.63
CA GLU A 264 29.35 7.80 12.98
C GLU A 264 30.01 7.52 11.63
N VAL A 265 30.95 6.57 11.61
CA VAL A 265 31.72 6.21 10.42
C VAL A 265 30.82 5.62 9.31
N THR A 266 29.78 4.86 9.69
CA THR A 266 28.82 4.29 8.73
C THR A 266 27.64 5.22 8.38
N GLY A 267 27.56 6.42 8.97
CA GLY A 267 26.49 7.39 8.71
C GLY A 267 25.14 7.06 9.37
N GLY A 268 25.15 6.24 10.42
CA GLY A 268 24.02 5.98 11.31
C GLY A 268 24.04 6.85 12.56
N LYS A 269 23.40 6.36 13.63
CA LYS A 269 23.39 7.01 14.96
C LYS A 269 23.54 5.99 16.08
N TYR A 270 24.22 6.42 17.14
CA TYR A 270 24.30 5.69 18.39
C TYR A 270 23.13 6.05 19.32
N PHE A 271 22.57 5.05 19.96
CA PHE A 271 21.51 5.19 20.96
C PHE A 271 21.83 4.40 22.23
N ARG A 272 21.38 4.93 23.37
CA ARG A 272 21.49 4.27 24.68
C ARG A 272 20.11 3.95 25.24
N ALA A 273 19.79 2.67 25.37
CA ALA A 273 18.53 2.20 25.96
C ALA A 273 18.75 1.81 27.42
N THR A 274 18.27 2.64 28.36
CA THR A 274 18.37 2.36 29.81
C THR A 274 17.16 1.63 30.38
N ASP A 275 16.05 1.63 29.65
CA ASP A 275 14.76 1.09 30.06
C ASP A 275 13.94 0.74 28.80
N ASN A 276 12.79 0.09 28.99
CA ASN A 276 11.92 -0.35 27.89
C ASN A 276 11.34 0.84 27.09
N GLU A 277 10.97 1.93 27.77
CA GLU A 277 10.35 3.12 27.14
C GLU A 277 11.34 3.83 26.22
N LYS A 278 12.60 4.00 26.66
CA LYS A 278 13.65 4.55 25.80
C LYS A 278 13.98 3.64 24.64
N LEU A 279 13.97 2.32 24.84
CA LEU A 279 14.19 1.38 23.75
C LEU A 279 13.13 1.55 22.65
N GLU A 280 11.86 1.68 23.04
CA GLU A 280 10.75 1.96 22.12
C GLU A 280 10.93 3.31 21.40
N ALA A 281 11.24 4.38 22.14
CA ALA A 281 11.48 5.70 21.57
C ALA A 281 12.64 5.73 20.56
N ILE A 282 13.69 4.93 20.78
CA ILE A 282 14.82 4.79 19.84
C ILE A 282 14.35 4.16 18.53
N TYR A 283 13.55 3.09 18.60
CA TYR A 283 13.00 2.45 17.41
C TYR A 283 12.04 3.37 16.64
N GLU A 284 11.26 4.21 17.33
CA GLU A 284 10.48 5.27 16.70
C GLU A 284 11.35 6.32 16.01
N GLU A 285 12.47 6.74 16.62
CA GLU A 285 13.40 7.69 15.98
C GLU A 285 14.00 7.09 14.72
N ILE A 286 14.42 5.82 14.75
CA ILE A 286 14.91 5.10 13.57
C ILE A 286 13.80 5.05 12.49
N ASN A 287 12.53 4.89 12.87
CA ASN A 287 11.38 4.96 11.95
C ASN A 287 11.21 6.32 11.28
N LYS A 288 11.46 7.41 12.02
CA LYS A 288 11.40 8.76 11.45
C LYS A 288 12.56 9.04 10.50
N LEU A 289 13.75 8.51 10.80
CA LEU A 289 14.96 8.69 9.98
C LEU A 289 14.93 7.86 8.69
N GLU A 290 14.41 6.64 8.78
CA GLU A 290 14.38 5.66 7.69
C GLU A 290 12.93 5.44 7.25
N LYS A 291 12.34 6.49 6.68
CA LYS A 291 10.98 6.46 6.14
C LYS A 291 10.99 5.96 4.71
N THR A 292 10.19 4.94 4.43
CA THR A 292 9.89 4.49 3.07
C THR A 292 8.90 5.47 2.44
N ASP A 293 9.32 6.20 1.39
CA ASP A 293 8.40 6.99 0.59
C ASP A 293 7.36 6.06 -0.05
N VAL A 294 6.07 6.35 0.13
CA VAL A 294 4.99 5.59 -0.51
C VAL A 294 4.38 6.47 -1.59
N GLU A 295 4.76 6.20 -2.84
CA GLU A 295 4.14 6.77 -4.03
C GLU A 295 2.91 5.96 -4.40
N GLU A 296 1.73 6.51 -4.13
CA GLU A 296 0.46 5.89 -4.52
C GLU A 296 0.07 6.34 -5.94
N PHE A 297 0.23 5.46 -6.93
CA PHE A 297 -0.32 5.70 -8.27
C PHE A 297 -1.81 5.31 -8.30
N LYS A 298 -2.68 6.30 -8.43
CA LYS A 298 -4.12 6.09 -8.67
C LYS A 298 -4.35 5.90 -10.16
N TYR A 299 -4.81 4.71 -10.56
CA TYR A 299 -5.20 4.44 -11.95
C TYR A 299 -6.72 4.60 -12.08
N PHE A 300 -7.13 5.64 -12.80
CA PHE A 300 -8.52 5.87 -13.14
C PHE A 300 -8.88 5.03 -14.37
N ARG A 301 -9.86 4.14 -14.25
CA ARG A 301 -10.40 3.38 -15.38
C ARG A 301 -11.84 3.84 -15.64
N TYR A 302 -12.03 4.50 -16.78
CA TYR A 302 -13.35 4.93 -17.24
C TYR A 302 -13.97 3.81 -18.10
N GLU A 303 -15.14 3.32 -17.70
CA GLU A 303 -15.93 2.40 -18.51
C GLU A 303 -17.04 3.15 -19.24
N GLU A 304 -17.04 3.07 -20.57
CA GLU A 304 -18.00 3.75 -21.43
C GLU A 304 -19.38 3.10 -21.43
N ARG A 305 -20.42 3.83 -21.03
CA ARG A 305 -21.83 3.35 -21.01
C ARG A 305 -22.69 3.92 -22.14
N PHE A 306 -22.14 4.65 -23.10
CA PHE A 306 -22.92 5.26 -24.20
C PHE A 306 -23.57 4.23 -25.15
N ARG A 307 -23.02 3.01 -25.25
CA ARG A 307 -23.48 1.99 -26.23
C ARG A 307 -24.94 1.59 -26.03
N SER A 308 -25.42 1.47 -24.79
CA SER A 308 -26.82 1.13 -24.51
C SER A 308 -27.79 2.22 -24.99
N TRP A 309 -27.41 3.49 -24.83
CA TRP A 309 -28.17 4.64 -25.31
C TRP A 309 -28.21 4.72 -26.84
N VAL A 310 -27.12 4.39 -27.52
CA VAL A 310 -27.08 4.31 -29.00
C VAL A 310 -27.99 3.18 -29.51
N LEU A 311 -27.95 2.00 -28.89
CA LEU A 311 -28.83 0.89 -29.26
C LEU A 311 -30.30 1.22 -29.02
N LEU A 312 -30.62 1.90 -27.91
CA LEU A 312 -31.97 2.38 -27.63
C LEU A 312 -32.45 3.38 -28.69
N ALA A 313 -31.61 4.34 -29.07
CA ALA A 313 -31.93 5.30 -30.13
C ALA A 313 -32.16 4.61 -31.48
N GLY A 314 -31.28 3.67 -31.86
CA GLY A 314 -31.43 2.87 -33.08
C GLY A 314 -32.73 2.07 -33.09
N GLY A 315 -33.09 1.44 -31.96
CA GLY A 315 -34.35 0.72 -31.81
C GLY A 315 -35.58 1.62 -31.97
N LEU A 316 -35.56 2.83 -31.40
CA LEU A 316 -36.66 3.80 -31.53
C LEU A 316 -36.83 4.30 -32.98
N LEU A 317 -35.73 4.54 -33.70
CA LEU A 317 -35.77 4.95 -35.11
C LEU A 317 -36.26 3.81 -36.01
N LEU A 318 -35.83 2.57 -35.77
CA LEU A 318 -36.33 1.40 -36.50
C LEU A 318 -37.83 1.20 -36.25
N LEU A 319 -38.29 1.34 -35.01
CA LEU A 319 -39.72 1.26 -34.69
C LEU A 319 -40.52 2.35 -35.40
N GLU A 320 -40.01 3.58 -35.44
CA GLU A 320 -40.61 4.69 -36.18
C GLU A 320 -40.72 4.39 -37.68
N TRP A 321 -39.65 3.85 -38.28
CA TRP A 321 -39.61 3.48 -39.69
C TRP A 321 -40.58 2.35 -40.03
N VAL A 322 -40.62 1.29 -39.21
CA VAL A 322 -41.56 0.17 -39.38
C VAL A 322 -43.00 0.66 -39.25
N MET A 323 -43.34 1.40 -38.20
CA MET A 323 -44.70 1.93 -38.01
C MET A 323 -45.12 2.85 -39.17
N ARG A 324 -44.21 3.72 -39.64
CA ARG A 324 -44.42 4.57 -40.81
C ARG A 324 -44.71 3.76 -42.08
N ASN A 325 -43.95 2.69 -42.31
CA ASN A 325 -44.03 1.91 -43.55
C ASN A 325 -45.07 0.77 -43.51
N THR A 326 -45.70 0.48 -42.37
CA THR A 326 -46.69 -0.60 -42.24
C THR A 326 -48.08 -0.07 -41.87
N LEU A 327 -48.18 0.58 -40.71
CA LEU A 327 -49.45 1.04 -40.13
C LEU A 327 -49.90 2.41 -40.67
N PHE A 328 -48.94 3.29 -40.97
CA PHE A 328 -49.20 4.65 -41.45
C PHE A 328 -48.83 4.85 -42.92
N ARG A 329 -48.96 3.79 -43.74
CA ARG A 329 -48.74 3.88 -45.19
C ARG A 329 -49.58 5.00 -45.77
N SER A 330 -48.92 6.02 -46.29
CA SER A 330 -49.58 7.05 -47.11
C SER A 330 -49.81 6.44 -48.49
N PHE A 331 -51.06 6.33 -48.90
CA PHE A 331 -51.44 5.90 -50.25
C PHE A 331 -51.50 7.13 -51.17
N ILE A 332 -50.36 7.83 -51.28
CA ILE A 332 -50.11 8.90 -52.26
C ILE A 332 -48.67 8.78 -52.70
#